data_AF-A0A959D6F0-F1
#
_entry.id   AF-A0A959D6F0-F1
#
_cell.length_a   1.000
_cell.length_b   1.000
_cell.length_c   1.000
_cell.angle_alpha   90.00
_cell.angle_beta   90.00
_cell.angle_gamma   90.00
#
_symmetry.space_group_name_H-M   'P 1'
#
loop_
_entity.id
_entity.type
_entity.pdbx_description
1 polymer ?
#
loop_
_entity_poly.entity_id
_entity_poly.type
_entity_poly.pdbx_seq_one_letter_code
_entity_poly.pdbx_strand_id
1 'polypeptide(L)' 'MAWGSFEELEVYKKCRKLRQEVSRIVKAHFPPKEKYLLAAQVLDSSRSVTSNIAEGHGRFHYQENVQLPPSPST' A
#
# COMPACT_ATOMS: atom_id res chain seq x y z
N MET A 1 -0.31 9.04 -22.41
CA MET A 1 -1.31 9.15 -21.31
C MET A 1 -0.53 9.25 -20.02
N ALA A 2 -0.77 10.27 -19.19
CA ALA A 2 -0.14 10.32 -17.88
C ALA A 2 -0.73 9.20 -17.03
N TRP A 3 0.10 8.28 -16.55
CA TRP A 3 -0.38 7.19 -15.72
C TRP A 3 -0.64 7.75 -14.33
N GLY A 4 -1.84 7.51 -13.81
CA GLY A 4 -2.28 8.03 -12.52
C GLY A 4 -1.43 7.49 -11.36
N SER A 5 -1.40 8.22 -10.25
CA SER A 5 -0.75 7.76 -9.02
C SER A 5 -1.50 6.54 -8.45
N PHE A 6 -0.80 5.65 -7.73
CA PHE A 6 -1.44 4.54 -6.99
C PHE A 6 -2.49 5.05 -5.99
N GLU A 7 -2.38 6.32 -5.59
CA GLU A 7 -3.34 6.99 -4.69
C GLU A 7 -4.73 7.17 -5.32
N GLU A 8 -4.83 7.13 -6.66
CA GLU A 8 -6.09 7.26 -7.39
C GLU A 8 -6.87 5.95 -7.44
N LEU A 9 -6.22 4.81 -7.19
CA LEU A 9 -6.86 3.50 -7.19
C LEU A 9 -7.95 3.42 -6.11
N GLU A 10 -9.16 3.03 -6.50
CA GLU A 10 -10.28 2.87 -5.56
C GLU A 10 -9.97 1.86 -4.45
N VAL A 11 -9.24 0.79 -4.76
CA VAL A 11 -8.77 -0.17 -3.76
C VAL A 11 -7.81 0.48 -2.76
N TYR A 12 -6.89 1.35 -3.21
CA TYR A 12 -5.98 2.08 -2.33
C TYR A 12 -6.75 3.02 -1.39
N LYS A 13 -7.72 3.77 -1.92
CA LYS A 13 -8.58 4.66 -1.12
C LYS A 13 -9.36 3.89 -0.05
N LYS A 14 -9.92 2.72 -0.39
CA LYS A 14 -10.62 1.85 0.57
C LYS A 14 -9.66 1.30 1.64
N CYS A 15 -8.49 0.81 1.26
CA CYS A 15 -7.48 0.33 2.21
C CYS A 15 -6.94 1.45 3.12
N ARG A 16 -6.82 2.68 2.61
CA ARG A 16 -6.42 3.86 3.40
C ARG A 16 -7.47 4.22 4.45
N LYS A 17 -8.76 4.11 4.13
CA LYS A 17 -9.84 4.26 5.12
C LYS A 17 -9.79 3.13 6.15
N LEU A 18 -9.62 1.88 5.71
CA LEU A 18 -9.51 0.72 6.60
C LEU A 18 -8.39 0.89 7.63
N ARG A 19 -7.18 1.29 7.23
CA ARG A 19 -6.07 1.46 8.19
C ARG A 19 -6.31 2.59 9.20
N GLN A 20 -7.08 3.61 8.83
CA GLN A 20 -7.47 4.68 9.76
C GLN A 20 -8.48 4.17 10.79
N GLU A 21 -9.47 3.38 10.37
CA GLU A 21 -10.42 2.72 11.27
C GLU A 21 -9.72 1.74 12.21
N VAL A 22 -8.83 0.88 11.69
CA VAL A 22 -8.01 -0.02 12.50
C VAL A 22 -7.19 0.75 13.53
N SER A 23 -6.55 1.86 13.14
CA SER A 23 -5.79 2.69 14.07
C SER A 23 -6.67 3.30 15.17
N ARG A 24 -7.90 3.70 14.83
CA ARG A 24 -8.88 4.21 15.80
C ARG A 24 -9.28 3.13 16.80
N ILE A 25 -9.59 1.93 16.32
CA ILE A 25 -9.98 0.78 17.16
C ILE A 25 -8.86 0.39 18.11
N VAL A 26 -7.63 0.24 17.60
CA VAL A 26 -6.47 -0.10 18.43
C VAL A 26 -6.24 0.94 19.52
N LYS A 27 -6.29 2.24 19.18
CA LYS A 27 -6.12 3.32 20.16
C LYS A 27 -7.23 3.40 21.20
N ALA A 28 -8.47 3.10 20.82
CA ALA A 28 -9.62 3.22 21.70
C ALA A 28 -9.81 2.01 22.63
N HIS A 29 -9.42 0.81 22.19
CA HIS A 29 -9.83 -0.43 22.87
C HIS A 29 -8.68 -1.28 23.39
N PHE A 30 -7.44 -1.10 22.92
CA PHE A 30 -6.35 -1.97 23.36
C PHE A 30 -5.76 -1.46 24.67
N PRO A 31 -5.51 -2.35 25.65
CA PRO A 31 -4.89 -1.96 26.90
C PRO A 31 -3.40 -1.63 26.67
N PRO A 32 -2.79 -0.73 27.47
CA PRO A 32 -1.40 -0.31 27.27
C PRO A 32 -0.37 -1.44 27.24
N LYS A 33 -0.64 -2.56 27.94
CA LYS A 33 0.19 -3.76 27.95
C LYS A 33 0.35 -4.42 26.57
N GLU A 34 -0.60 -4.23 25.66
CA GLU A 34 -0.58 -4.80 24.30
C GLU A 34 0.19 -3.94 23.29
N LYS A 35 0.73 -2.78 23.72
CA LYS A 35 1.35 -1.78 22.83
C LYS A 35 2.38 -2.37 21.87
N TYR A 36 3.23 -3.27 22.37
CA TYR A 36 4.29 -3.93 21.59
C TYR A 36 3.95 -5.37 21.20
N LEU A 37 2.73 -5.82 21.51
CA LEU A 37 2.22 -7.15 21.20
C LEU A 37 1.17 -7.01 20.09
N LEU A 38 -0.10 -7.22 20.42
CA LEU A 38 -1.16 -7.24 19.42
C LEU A 38 -1.37 -5.88 18.76
N ALA A 39 -1.21 -4.77 19.50
CA ALA A 39 -1.44 -3.42 18.94
C ALA A 39 -0.49 -3.11 17.77
N ALA A 40 0.81 -3.40 17.95
CA ALA A 40 1.82 -3.18 16.91
C ALA A 40 1.54 -4.06 15.69
N GLN A 41 1.33 -5.37 15.90
CA GLN A 41 1.07 -6.31 14.80
C GLN A 41 -0.16 -5.94 13.97
N VAL A 42 -1.26 -5.53 14.62
CA VAL A 42 -2.49 -5.12 13.93
C VAL A 42 -2.30 -3.82 13.15
N LEU A 43 -1.59 -2.84 13.72
CA LEU A 43 -1.29 -1.59 13.02
C LEU A 43 -0.38 -1.81 11.80
N ASP A 44 0.65 -2.63 11.94
CA ASP A 44 1.63 -2.86 10.88
C ASP A 44 1.09 -3.74 9.76
N SER A 45 0.34 -4.80 10.10
CA SER A 45 -0.40 -5.60 9.12
C SER A 45 -1.43 -4.76 8.34
N SER A 46 -2.09 -3.80 8.98
CA SER A 46 -3.02 -2.91 8.29
C SER A 46 -2.32 -1.93 7.34
N ARG A 47 -1.13 -1.44 7.71
CA ARG A 47 -0.33 -0.54 6.86
C ARG A 47 0.28 -1.27 5.67
N SER A 48 0.71 -2.52 5.84
CA SER A 48 1.35 -3.32 4.80
C SER A 48 0.48 -3.48 3.55
N VAL A 49 -0.85 -3.54 3.70
CA VAL A 49 -1.78 -3.60 2.57
C VAL A 49 -1.60 -2.41 1.63
N THR A 50 -1.58 -1.18 2.15
CA THR A 50 -1.38 0.02 1.32
C THR A 50 0.03 0.10 0.73
N SER A 51 1.04 -0.40 1.47
CA SER A 51 2.42 -0.47 0.98
C SER A 51 2.57 -1.45 -0.18
N ASN A 52 1.96 -2.64 -0.07
CA ASN A 52 1.99 -3.66 -1.12
C ASN A 52 1.27 -3.19 -2.39
N ILE A 53 0.18 -2.42 -2.26
CA ILE A 53 -0.51 -1.81 -3.42
C ILE A 53 0.39 -0.79 -4.11
N ALA A 54 1.04 0.08 -3.35
CA ALA A 54 1.95 1.10 -3.90
C ALA A 54 3.16 0.46 -4.59
N GLU A 55 3.74 -0.57 -3.96
CA GLU A 55 4.86 -1.33 -4.52
C GLU A 55 4.46 -2.08 -5.79
N GLY A 56 3.33 -2.79 -5.77
CA GLY A 56 2.81 -3.52 -6.92
C GLY A 56 2.49 -2.61 -8.10
N HIS A 57 1.91 -1.43 -7.83
CA HIS A 57 1.70 -0.39 -8.83
C HIS A 57 3.05 0.03 -9.43
N GLY A 58 4.01 0.45 -8.61
CA GLY A 58 5.34 0.87 -9.09
C GLY A 58 6.07 -0.18 -9.92
N ARG A 59 5.98 -1.46 -9.54
CA ARG A 59 6.58 -2.58 -10.28
C ARG A 59 5.96 -2.75 -11.67
N PHE A 60 4.64 -2.63 -11.79
CA PHE A 60 3.93 -2.74 -13.07
C PHE A 60 4.41 -1.66 -14.07
N HIS A 61 4.49 -0.40 -13.63
CA HIS A 61 4.99 0.70 -14.46
C HIS A 61 6.46 0.51 -14.85
N TYR A 62 7.29 0.01 -13.94
CA TYR A 62 8.70 -0.24 -14.24
C TYR A 62 8.86 -1.34 -15.30
N GLN A 63 8.11 -2.45 -15.19
CA GLN A 63 8.19 -3.55 -16.15
C GLN A 63 7.75 -3.16 -17.55
N GLU A 64 6.70 -2.34 -17.70
CA GLU A 64 6.27 -1.86 -19.02
C GLU A 64 7.34 -0.99 -19.70
N ASN A 65 8.08 -0.19 -18.93
CA ASN A 65 9.19 0.62 -19.44
C ASN A 65 10.44 -0.19 -19.86
N VAL A 66 10.68 -1.35 -19.24
CA VAL A 66 11.86 -2.20 -19.53
C VAL A 66 11.65 -3.06 -20.79
N GLN A 67 10.41 -3.31 -21.20
CA GLN A 67 10.06 -4.19 -22.32
C GLN A 67 10.29 -3.57 -23.73
N LEU A 68 10.86 -2.37 -23.82
CA LEU A 68 11.27 -1.75 -25.10
C LEU A 68 12.78 -1.97 -25.35
N PRO A 69 13.21 -3.11 -25.95
CA PRO A 69 14.52 -3.14 -26.58
C PRO A 69 14.50 -2.17 -27.78
N PRO A 70 15.55 -1.37 -28.02
CA PRO A 70 15.63 -0.59 -29.24
C PRO A 70 15.59 -1.56 -30.43
N SER A 71 14.63 -1.37 -31.32
CA SER A 71 14.61 -2.05 -32.61
C SER A 71 15.96 -1.81 -33.29
N PRO A 72 16.66 -2.85 -33.76
CA PRO A 72 17.93 -2.64 -34.45
C PRO A 72 17.64 -1.81 -35.70
N SER A 73 18.14 -0.57 -35.71
CA SER A 73 18.16 0.25 -36.90
C SER A 73 18.95 -0.49 -37.98
N THR A 74 18.29 -0.68 -39.13
CA THR A 74 18.85 -1.20 -40.37
C THR A 74 20.12 -0.46 -40.78
#